data_AF-A0A7V9HKF0-F1
#
_entry.id   AF-A0A7V9HKF0-F1
#
_cell.length_a   1.000
_cell.length_b   1.000
_cell.length_c   1.000
_cell.angle_alpha   90.00
_cell.angle_beta   90.00
_cell.angle_gamma   90.00
#
_symmetry.space_group_name_H-M   'P 1'
#
loop_
_entity.id
_entity.type
_entity.pdbx_description
1 polymer ?
#
loop_
_entity_poly.entity_id
_entity_poly.type
_entity_poly.pdbx_seq_one_letter_code
_entity_poly.pdbx_strand_id
1 'polypeptide(L)'
;GWVQFRFARPIAALRGDRFIIRRPSPSETIGGGEIVDPDPARHRRFRPEVLSDLDRLAGGTAADIVFAAIAERPRSMRVLVADPAAGLSADQVERAVTELAENGSVVLLPGQRIGETAGYVLSAAHWRAFLERMALDLAEFHRAYPLRRGVPREALRHNLGLDPPLFDAAVAAAAIADVLVDEQGTIRLPSFQIALNASQEAAVAPFLAAVASQPFSPPAPATFGLDGELVVALEHLGLVVRVSADVALAGAALDIARAGTLATIDREGSISLSQFRDQFQTSRKYAQAVLEYLDRQRVTRRIGDERIRFAANSGSDDLKERP
;
A
#
# COMPACT_ATOMS: atom_id res chain seq x y z
N GLY A 1 -17.12 -10.09 46.52
CA GLY A 1 -18.56 -9.93 46.24
C GLY A 1 -18.81 -8.53 45.73
N TRP A 2 -19.81 -8.36 44.88
CA TRP A 2 -20.06 -7.09 44.17
C TRP A 2 -20.82 -6.06 45.01
N VAL A 3 -20.42 -4.79 44.91
CA VAL A 3 -21.05 -3.68 45.61
C VAL A 3 -21.13 -2.46 44.69
N GLN A 4 -22.26 -1.73 44.72
CA GLN A 4 -22.43 -0.47 44.02
C GLN A 4 -22.57 0.66 45.05
N PHE A 5 -21.66 1.63 45.02
CA PHE A 5 -21.70 2.80 45.90
C PHE A 5 -22.46 3.95 45.24
N ARG A 6 -23.26 4.65 46.05
CA ARG A 6 -23.88 5.92 45.65
C ARG A 6 -23.37 7.01 46.58
N PHE A 7 -22.60 7.95 46.04
CA PHE A 7 -22.04 9.06 46.80
C PHE A 7 -23.02 10.24 46.85
N ALA A 8 -22.93 11.04 47.91
CA ALA A 8 -23.73 12.26 48.05
C ALA A 8 -23.27 13.39 47.11
N ARG A 9 -22.04 13.30 46.58
CA ARG A 9 -21.44 14.22 45.62
C ARG A 9 -20.67 13.42 44.57
N PRO A 10 -20.53 13.92 43.33
CA PRO A 10 -19.67 13.30 42.33
C PRO A 10 -18.23 13.17 42.83
N ILE A 11 -17.57 12.08 42.47
CA ILE A 11 -16.15 11.84 42.75
C ILE A 11 -15.44 11.52 41.44
N ALA A 12 -14.15 11.86 41.34
CA ALA A 12 -13.30 11.41 40.25
C ALA A 12 -12.64 10.08 40.67
N ALA A 13 -12.87 9.04 39.89
CA ALA A 13 -12.30 7.72 40.13
C ALA A 13 -12.09 7.01 38.79
N LEU A 14 -11.08 6.14 38.74
CA LEU A 14 -10.77 5.32 37.58
C LEU A 14 -11.00 3.85 37.91
N ARG A 15 -11.25 3.05 36.87
CA ARG A 15 -11.20 1.59 36.98
C ARG A 15 -9.80 1.16 37.44
N GLY A 16 -9.74 0.25 38.39
CA GLY A 16 -8.50 -0.21 39.02
C GLY A 16 -8.10 0.55 40.29
N ASP A 17 -8.74 1.69 40.59
CA ASP A 17 -8.46 2.43 41.82
C ASP A 17 -8.84 1.61 43.05
N ARG A 18 -7.94 1.55 44.03
CA ARG A 18 -8.19 0.88 45.30
C ARG A 18 -8.90 1.83 46.27
N PHE A 19 -9.89 1.30 46.98
CA PHE A 19 -10.60 2.04 48.01
C PHE A 19 -10.64 1.29 49.34
N ILE A 20 -10.85 2.04 50.41
CA ILE A 20 -11.16 1.51 51.73
C ILE A 20 -12.52 2.02 52.20
N ILE A 21 -13.28 1.17 52.89
CA ILE A 21 -14.53 1.53 53.54
C ILE A 21 -14.26 1.62 55.04
N ARG A 22 -14.58 2.77 55.62
CA ARG A 22 -14.37 3.03 57.05
C ARG A 22 -15.65 3.50 57.73
N ARG A 23 -15.88 3.04 58.95
CA ARG A 23 -16.85 3.64 59.88
C ARG A 23 -16.21 4.88 60.50
N PRO A 24 -16.88 6.06 60.49
CA PRO A 24 -16.30 7.28 61.06
C PRO A 24 -16.15 7.24 62.58
N SER A 25 -17.11 6.65 63.30
CA SER A 25 -17.04 6.49 64.76
C SER A 25 -17.84 5.27 65.22
N PRO A 26 -17.25 4.38 66.05
CA PRO A 26 -15.81 4.30 66.31
C PRO A 26 -15.04 4.04 65.00
N SER A 27 -13.80 4.52 64.92
CA SER A 27 -12.97 4.39 63.71
C SER A 27 -12.64 2.92 63.47
N GLU A 28 -13.20 2.36 62.40
CA GLU A 28 -13.05 0.95 62.06
C GLU A 28 -12.97 0.79 60.54
N THR A 29 -11.98 0.05 60.04
CA THR A 29 -11.93 -0.33 58.62
C THR A 29 -12.85 -1.53 58.41
N ILE A 30 -13.94 -1.31 57.67
CA ILE A 30 -14.95 -2.33 57.36
C ILE A 30 -14.45 -3.26 56.25
N GLY A 31 -13.65 -2.71 55.32
CA GLY A 31 -13.08 -3.47 54.22
C GLY A 31 -12.40 -2.57 53.19
N GLY A 32 -12.08 -3.15 52.05
CA GLY A 32 -11.57 -2.44 50.89
C GLY A 32 -11.90 -3.19 49.61
N GLY A 33 -11.56 -2.60 48.48
CA GLY A 33 -11.80 -3.18 47.18
C GLY A 33 -11.17 -2.38 46.06
N GLU A 34 -11.52 -2.76 44.84
CA GLU A 34 -11.07 -2.14 43.60
C GLU A 34 -12.28 -1.66 42.81
N ILE A 35 -12.16 -0.50 42.17
CA ILE A 35 -13.21 0.08 41.33
C ILE A 35 -13.21 -0.64 39.99
N VAL A 36 -14.32 -1.28 39.65
CA VAL A 36 -14.45 -2.05 38.39
C VAL A 36 -15.19 -1.26 37.31
N ASP A 37 -16.13 -0.41 37.70
CA ASP A 37 -16.85 0.53 36.83
C ASP A 37 -17.07 1.85 37.59
N PRO A 38 -16.48 2.98 37.14
CA PRO A 38 -16.61 4.27 37.81
C PRO A 38 -17.93 4.99 37.50
N ASP A 39 -18.66 4.64 36.44
CA ASP A 39 -19.95 5.27 36.07
C ASP A 39 -21.04 4.23 35.70
N PRO A 40 -21.38 3.31 36.61
CA PRO A 40 -22.33 2.24 36.32
C PRO A 40 -23.77 2.75 36.29
N ALA A 41 -24.56 2.24 35.34
CA ALA A 41 -26.01 2.33 35.42
C ALA A 41 -26.53 1.63 36.71
N ARG A 42 -27.76 1.95 37.14
CA ARG A 42 -28.35 1.30 38.32
C ARG A 42 -28.56 -0.20 38.05
N HIS A 43 -27.82 -1.04 38.75
CA HIS A 43 -27.98 -2.48 38.64
C HIS A 43 -29.15 -3.01 39.47
N ARG A 44 -29.89 -3.98 38.92
CA ARG A 44 -30.90 -4.73 39.68
C ARG A 44 -30.19 -5.82 40.48
N ARG A 45 -30.51 -5.92 41.78
CA ARG A 45 -29.85 -6.85 42.71
C ARG A 45 -30.06 -8.31 42.29
N PHE A 46 -29.01 -9.13 42.45
CA PHE A 46 -29.03 -10.59 42.28
C PHE A 46 -29.44 -11.09 40.89
N ARG A 47 -29.18 -10.30 39.84
CA ARG A 47 -29.34 -10.74 38.45
C ARG A 47 -28.10 -11.52 38.01
N PRO A 48 -28.20 -12.78 37.60
CA PRO A 48 -27.05 -13.57 37.13
C PRO A 48 -26.30 -12.89 35.98
N GLU A 49 -27.02 -12.21 35.09
CA GLU A 49 -26.45 -11.52 33.93
C GLU A 49 -25.56 -10.35 34.38
N VAL A 50 -26.00 -9.58 35.37
CA VAL A 50 -25.23 -8.46 35.94
C VAL A 50 -23.98 -8.95 36.66
N LEU A 51 -24.07 -10.06 37.38
CA LEU A 51 -22.91 -10.64 38.08
C LEU A 51 -21.87 -11.15 37.08
N SER A 52 -22.30 -11.81 36.01
CA SER A 52 -21.42 -12.25 34.92
C SER A 52 -20.75 -11.09 34.19
N ASP A 53 -21.48 -10.00 33.94
CA ASP A 53 -20.92 -8.79 33.33
C ASP A 53 -19.86 -8.13 34.22
N LEU A 54 -20.13 -8.05 35.52
CA LEU A 54 -19.18 -7.54 36.51
C LEU A 54 -17.97 -8.48 36.66
N ASP A 55 -18.14 -9.79 36.66
CA ASP A 55 -17.04 -10.76 36.71
C ASP A 55 -16.15 -10.66 35.46
N ARG A 56 -16.72 -10.39 34.28
CA ARG A 56 -15.95 -10.10 33.06
C ARG A 56 -15.19 -8.77 33.17
N LEU A 57 -15.80 -7.75 33.80
CA LEU A 57 -15.15 -6.47 34.07
C LEU A 57 -14.10 -6.56 35.21
N ALA A 58 -14.23 -7.44 36.19
CA ALA A 58 -13.18 -7.70 37.19
C ALA A 58 -12.06 -8.58 36.64
N GLY A 59 -12.40 -9.55 35.78
CA GLY A 59 -11.52 -10.66 35.41
C GLY A 59 -10.66 -10.41 34.19
N GLY A 60 -11.01 -9.48 33.31
CA GLY A 60 -10.23 -9.18 32.12
C GLY A 60 -9.07 -8.22 32.44
N THR A 61 -7.84 -8.65 32.18
CA THR A 61 -6.69 -7.74 32.07
C THR A 61 -6.94 -6.70 30.97
N ALA A 62 -6.16 -5.60 30.96
CA ALA A 62 -6.22 -4.65 29.85
C ALA A 62 -5.98 -5.34 28.49
N ALA A 63 -5.12 -6.37 28.47
CA ALA A 63 -4.89 -7.23 27.31
C ALA A 63 -6.15 -7.99 26.87
N ASP A 64 -6.90 -8.61 27.80
CA ASP A 64 -8.15 -9.33 27.46
C ASP A 64 -9.20 -8.41 26.85
N ILE A 65 -9.32 -7.18 27.37
CA ILE A 65 -10.26 -6.17 26.88
C ILE A 65 -9.88 -5.73 25.47
N VAL A 66 -8.60 -5.41 25.24
CA VAL A 66 -8.09 -5.02 23.93
C VAL A 66 -8.25 -6.17 22.92
N PHE A 67 -7.92 -7.40 23.32
CA PHE A 67 -8.05 -8.58 22.47
C PHE A 67 -9.51 -8.84 22.08
N ALA A 68 -10.44 -8.71 23.02
CA ALA A 68 -11.88 -8.82 22.73
C ALA A 68 -12.36 -7.73 21.76
N ALA A 69 -11.84 -6.50 21.86
CA ALA A 69 -12.25 -5.37 21.00
C ALA A 69 -11.84 -5.55 19.53
N ILE A 70 -10.79 -6.35 19.27
CA ILE A 70 -10.27 -6.66 17.92
C ILE A 70 -10.67 -8.06 17.44
N ALA A 71 -11.41 -8.83 18.25
CA ALA A 71 -11.77 -10.22 17.99
C ALA A 71 -12.67 -10.42 16.78
N GLU A 72 -13.40 -9.38 16.35
CA GLU A 72 -14.30 -9.42 15.19
C GLU A 72 -13.76 -8.63 13.97
N ARG A 73 -12.93 -7.61 14.21
CA ARG A 73 -12.41 -6.75 13.14
C ARG A 73 -11.15 -6.00 13.56
N PRO A 74 -10.30 -5.59 12.59
CA PRO A 74 -9.21 -4.66 12.84
C PRO A 74 -9.69 -3.36 13.48
N ARG A 75 -8.93 -2.82 14.43
CA ARG A 75 -9.20 -1.51 15.03
C ARG A 75 -7.96 -0.65 14.99
N SER A 76 -8.10 0.65 14.72
CA SER A 76 -6.99 1.57 14.91
C SER A 76 -6.73 1.79 16.40
N MET A 77 -5.47 2.04 16.75
CA MET A 77 -5.07 2.38 18.11
C MET A 77 -5.88 3.56 18.67
N ARG A 78 -6.16 4.57 17.84
CA ARG A 78 -7.03 5.70 18.21
C ARG A 78 -8.44 5.26 18.62
N VAL A 79 -9.03 4.29 17.93
CA VAL A 79 -10.37 3.78 18.26
C VAL A 79 -10.33 2.96 19.56
N LEU A 80 -9.28 2.18 19.79
CA LEU A 80 -9.10 1.42 21.04
C LEU A 80 -8.96 2.33 22.25
N VAL A 81 -8.18 3.41 22.14
CA VAL A 81 -7.99 4.41 23.21
C VAL A 81 -9.26 5.21 23.46
N ALA A 82 -10.04 5.49 22.42
CA ALA A 82 -11.27 6.27 22.54
C ALA A 82 -12.50 5.45 22.95
N ASP A 83 -12.38 4.13 23.13
CA ASP A 83 -13.50 3.25 23.46
C ASP A 83 -13.91 3.40 24.93
N PRO A 84 -15.07 4.03 25.23
CA PRO A 84 -15.51 4.24 26.60
C PRO A 84 -15.84 2.91 27.30
N ALA A 85 -16.24 1.88 26.53
CA ALA A 85 -16.58 0.56 27.07
C ALA A 85 -15.33 -0.23 27.50
N ALA A 86 -14.16 0.12 26.96
CA ALA A 86 -12.89 -0.44 27.42
C ALA A 86 -12.47 0.16 28.77
N GLY A 87 -12.73 1.46 28.97
CA GLY A 87 -12.39 2.18 30.21
C GLY A 87 -10.88 2.22 30.49
N LEU A 88 -10.05 2.15 29.44
CA LEU A 88 -8.59 2.11 29.51
C LEU A 88 -7.98 3.48 29.13
N SER A 89 -6.93 3.88 29.83
CA SER A 89 -6.10 5.01 29.40
C SER A 89 -5.25 4.66 28.17
N ALA A 90 -4.72 5.69 27.48
CA ALA A 90 -3.82 5.48 26.34
C ALA A 90 -2.63 4.57 26.71
N ASP A 91 -1.98 4.82 27.85
CA ASP A 91 -0.84 4.02 28.34
C ASP A 91 -1.23 2.58 28.69
N GLN A 92 -2.48 2.34 29.10
CA GLN A 92 -2.98 0.99 29.37
C GLN A 92 -3.23 0.22 28.07
N VAL A 93 -3.81 0.87 27.06
CA VAL A 93 -3.98 0.28 25.73
C VAL A 93 -2.64 -0.03 25.07
N GLU A 94 -1.69 0.90 25.12
CA GLU A 94 -0.37 0.71 24.52
C GLU A 94 0.41 -0.44 25.17
N ARG A 95 0.39 -0.54 26.51
CA ARG A 95 1.00 -1.67 27.23
C ARG A 95 0.31 -2.99 26.89
N ALA A 96 -1.02 -3.01 26.87
CA ALA A 96 -1.79 -4.20 26.52
C ALA A 96 -1.50 -4.68 25.10
N VAL A 97 -1.44 -3.76 24.13
CA VAL A 97 -1.12 -4.09 22.74
C VAL A 97 0.32 -4.59 22.61
N THR A 98 1.26 -3.96 23.31
CA THR A 98 2.67 -4.40 23.34
C THR A 98 2.79 -5.81 23.91
N GLU A 99 2.17 -6.08 25.06
CA GLU A 99 2.15 -7.41 25.69
C GLU A 99 1.57 -8.49 24.75
N LEU A 100 0.43 -8.18 24.12
CA LEU A 100 -0.21 -9.08 23.15
C LEU A 100 0.63 -9.28 21.88
N ALA A 101 1.43 -8.29 21.49
CA ALA A 101 2.29 -8.40 20.32
C ALA A 101 3.52 -9.25 20.62
N GLU A 102 4.12 -9.06 21.80
CA GLU A 102 5.27 -9.84 22.28
C GLU A 102 4.93 -11.33 22.42
N ASN A 103 3.70 -11.66 22.84
CA ASN A 103 3.23 -13.05 22.92
C ASN A 103 2.67 -13.59 21.58
N GLY A 104 2.65 -12.78 20.52
CA GLY A 104 2.23 -13.18 19.17
C GLY A 104 0.72 -13.32 18.97
N SER A 105 -0.10 -12.85 19.92
CA SER A 105 -1.57 -12.90 19.81
C SER A 105 -2.13 -11.81 18.90
N VAL A 106 -1.42 -10.69 18.76
CA VAL A 106 -1.82 -9.58 17.87
C VAL A 106 -0.70 -9.16 16.94
N VAL A 107 -1.10 -8.53 15.84
CA VAL A 107 -0.23 -7.93 14.85
C VAL A 107 -0.55 -6.44 14.79
N LEU A 108 0.49 -5.61 14.86
CA LEU A 108 0.40 -4.18 14.61
C LEU A 108 0.75 -3.90 13.15
N LEU A 109 -0.17 -3.30 12.41
CA LEU A 109 0.09 -2.78 11.08
C LEU A 109 0.45 -1.29 11.21
N PRO A 110 1.60 -0.83 10.69
CA PRO A 110 2.01 0.56 10.80
C PRO A 110 1.08 1.49 10.02
N GLY A 111 0.81 2.67 10.58
CA GLY A 111 0.11 3.74 9.88
C GLY A 111 1.02 4.50 8.92
N GLN A 112 0.49 4.92 7.77
CA GLN A 112 1.28 5.67 6.78
C GLN A 112 1.64 7.12 7.18
N ARG A 113 1.17 7.61 8.34
CA ARG A 113 1.46 8.97 8.83
C ARG A 113 2.42 8.95 10.01
N ILE A 114 3.55 9.64 9.84
CA ILE A 114 4.54 9.89 10.89
C ILE A 114 3.92 10.80 11.95
N GLY A 115 3.89 10.33 13.21
CA GLY A 115 3.49 11.13 14.38
C GLY A 115 2.08 10.86 14.92
N GLU A 116 1.29 9.99 14.29
CA GLU A 116 0.04 9.51 14.88
C GLU A 116 0.26 8.14 15.51
N THR A 117 -0.46 7.88 16.61
CA THR A 117 -0.87 6.56 17.10
C THR A 117 -1.69 5.79 16.03
N ALA A 118 -1.21 5.73 14.79
CA ALA A 118 -1.94 5.37 13.57
C ALA A 118 -1.74 3.91 13.15
N GLY A 119 -1.34 3.04 14.06
CA GLY A 119 -1.33 1.61 13.78
C GLY A 119 -2.73 1.01 13.82
N TYR A 120 -2.98 0.02 12.98
CA TYR A 120 -4.10 -0.91 13.16
C TYR A 120 -3.65 -2.11 13.98
N VAL A 121 -4.49 -2.55 14.91
CA VAL A 121 -4.29 -3.75 15.71
C VAL A 121 -5.27 -4.81 15.24
N LEU A 122 -4.73 -5.99 14.96
CA LEU A 122 -5.47 -7.17 14.52
C LEU A 122 -5.05 -8.36 15.36
N SER A 123 -5.95 -9.32 15.59
CA SER A 123 -5.52 -10.62 16.10
C SER A 123 -4.64 -11.33 15.06
N ALA A 124 -3.69 -12.15 15.51
CA ALA A 124 -2.85 -12.94 14.62
C ALA A 124 -3.67 -13.89 13.74
N ALA A 125 -4.80 -14.40 14.23
CA ALA A 125 -5.74 -15.21 13.46
C ALA A 125 -6.37 -14.42 12.30
N HIS A 126 -6.84 -13.20 12.57
CA HIS A 126 -7.37 -12.32 11.52
C HIS A 126 -6.33 -11.94 10.50
N TRP A 127 -5.10 -11.65 10.94
CA TRP A 127 -4.01 -11.34 10.03
C TRP A 127 -3.70 -12.52 9.08
N ARG A 128 -3.63 -13.75 9.60
CA ARG A 128 -3.43 -14.95 8.77
C ARG A 128 -4.56 -15.16 7.77
N ALA A 129 -5.81 -15.11 8.23
CA ALA A 129 -6.97 -15.26 7.36
C ALA A 129 -7.02 -14.17 6.27
N PHE A 130 -6.61 -12.95 6.62
CA PHE A 130 -6.51 -11.86 5.67
C PHE A 130 -5.44 -12.10 4.60
N LEU A 131 -4.24 -12.52 5.00
CA LEU A 131 -3.16 -12.87 4.06
C LEU A 131 -3.56 -14.04 3.14
N GLU A 132 -4.20 -15.07 3.68
CA GLU A 132 -4.71 -16.20 2.89
C GLU A 132 -5.74 -15.74 1.86
N ARG A 133 -6.68 -14.88 2.26
CA ARG A 133 -7.68 -14.31 1.35
C ARG A 133 -7.04 -13.47 0.25
N MET A 134 -6.09 -12.60 0.60
CA MET A 134 -5.32 -11.84 -0.39
C MET A 134 -4.61 -12.75 -1.38
N ALA A 135 -3.91 -13.77 -0.90
CA ALA A 135 -3.16 -14.70 -1.74
C ALA A 135 -4.09 -15.46 -2.70
N LEU A 136 -5.28 -15.86 -2.25
CA LEU A 136 -6.30 -16.49 -3.08
C LEU A 136 -6.81 -15.56 -4.19
N ASP A 137 -7.19 -14.33 -3.84
CA ASP A 137 -7.67 -13.32 -4.80
C ASP A 137 -6.59 -13.01 -5.87
N LEU A 138 -5.32 -12.89 -5.44
CA LEU A 138 -4.19 -12.72 -6.36
C LEU A 138 -4.01 -13.94 -7.27
N ALA A 139 -4.04 -15.15 -6.72
CA ALA A 139 -3.87 -16.39 -7.49
C ALA A 139 -4.99 -16.60 -8.53
N GLU A 140 -6.23 -16.28 -8.17
CA GLU A 140 -7.37 -16.34 -9.09
C GLU A 140 -7.21 -15.34 -10.24
N PHE A 141 -6.80 -14.11 -9.92
CA PHE A 141 -6.56 -13.10 -10.95
C PHE A 141 -5.43 -13.50 -11.91
N HIS A 142 -4.30 -14.00 -11.39
CA HIS A 142 -3.18 -14.44 -12.24
C HIS A 142 -3.59 -15.58 -13.18
N ARG A 143 -4.48 -16.47 -12.73
CA ARG A 143 -5.01 -17.56 -13.57
C ARG A 143 -5.94 -17.02 -14.66
N ALA A 144 -6.77 -16.03 -14.33
CA ALA A 144 -7.71 -15.43 -15.27
C ALA A 144 -7.02 -14.49 -16.28
N TYR A 145 -5.94 -13.82 -15.87
CA TYR A 145 -5.24 -12.79 -16.65
C TYR A 145 -3.72 -13.00 -16.62
N PRO A 146 -3.19 -14.09 -17.21
CA PRO A 146 -1.77 -14.47 -17.10
C PRO A 146 -0.80 -13.48 -17.77
N LEU A 147 -1.31 -12.61 -18.65
CA LEU A 147 -0.54 -11.58 -19.36
C LEU A 147 -0.43 -10.24 -18.60
N ARG A 148 -1.17 -10.07 -17.51
CA ARG A 148 -1.15 -8.84 -16.69
C ARG A 148 -0.13 -8.96 -15.56
N ARG A 149 0.56 -7.87 -15.23
CA ARG A 149 1.61 -7.87 -14.17
C ARG A 149 1.08 -8.27 -12.80
N GLY A 150 -0.17 -7.93 -12.52
CA GLY A 150 -0.79 -8.14 -11.22
C GLY A 150 -2.16 -7.48 -11.14
N VAL A 151 -2.76 -7.59 -9.97
CA VAL A 151 -4.07 -7.01 -9.67
C VAL A 151 -3.94 -5.51 -9.44
N PRO A 152 -4.76 -4.66 -10.10
CA PRO A 152 -4.81 -3.24 -9.76
C PRO A 152 -5.12 -3.05 -8.27
N ARG A 153 -4.36 -2.19 -7.58
CA ARG A 153 -4.50 -1.95 -6.14
C ARG A 153 -5.94 -1.67 -5.73
N GLU A 154 -6.62 -0.80 -6.48
CA GLU A 154 -8.00 -0.39 -6.18
C GLU A 154 -9.00 -1.54 -6.37
N ALA A 155 -8.77 -2.42 -7.35
CA ALA A 155 -9.60 -3.60 -7.54
C ALA A 155 -9.42 -4.61 -6.39
N LEU A 156 -8.18 -4.83 -5.95
CA LEU A 156 -7.90 -5.70 -4.80
C LEU A 156 -8.52 -5.14 -3.52
N ARG A 157 -8.37 -3.83 -3.27
CA ARG A 157 -8.97 -3.15 -2.12
C ARG A 157 -10.49 -3.29 -2.11
N HIS A 158 -11.13 -3.08 -3.26
CA HIS A 158 -12.58 -3.22 -3.42
C HIS A 158 -13.05 -4.65 -3.11
N ASN A 159 -12.37 -5.66 -3.65
CA ASN A 159 -12.70 -7.07 -3.43
C ASN A 159 -12.56 -7.50 -1.97
N LEU A 160 -11.59 -6.93 -1.25
CA LEU A 160 -11.37 -7.18 0.18
C LEU A 160 -12.27 -6.35 1.09
N GLY A 161 -12.99 -5.35 0.56
CA GLY A 161 -13.90 -4.51 1.33
C GLY A 161 -13.23 -3.63 2.39
N LEU A 162 -11.96 -3.26 2.19
CA LEU A 162 -11.17 -2.50 3.16
C LEU A 162 -11.23 -0.98 2.95
N ASP A 163 -11.15 -0.24 4.06
CA ASP A 163 -10.86 1.19 4.00
C ASP A 163 -9.42 1.44 3.49
N PRO A 164 -9.16 2.56 2.78
CA PRO A 164 -7.84 2.81 2.19
C PRO A 164 -6.67 2.76 3.20
N PRO A 165 -6.75 3.40 4.38
CA PRO A 165 -5.63 3.36 5.32
C PRO A 165 -5.30 1.95 5.85
N LEU A 166 -6.33 1.14 6.14
CA LEU A 166 -6.12 -0.26 6.53
C LEU A 166 -5.54 -1.09 5.38
N PHE A 167 -6.03 -0.90 4.16
CA PHE A 167 -5.50 -1.60 2.98
C PHE A 167 -4.03 -1.27 2.74
N ASP A 168 -3.67 0.01 2.79
CA ASP A 168 -2.29 0.45 2.56
C ASP A 168 -1.34 -0.08 3.63
N ALA A 169 -1.76 -0.07 4.90
CA ALA A 169 -0.99 -0.65 6.01
C ALA A 169 -0.82 -2.17 5.87
N ALA A 170 -1.88 -2.86 5.46
CA ALA A 170 -1.87 -4.30 5.26
C ALA A 170 -1.00 -4.71 4.08
N VAL A 171 -1.08 -4.03 2.95
CA VAL A 171 -0.21 -4.29 1.78
C VAL A 171 1.25 -4.03 2.13
N ALA A 172 1.55 -2.94 2.84
CA ALA A 172 2.91 -2.64 3.28
C ALA A 172 3.48 -3.75 4.19
N ALA A 173 2.71 -4.22 5.18
CA ALA A 173 3.12 -5.30 6.07
C ALA A 173 3.28 -6.63 5.32
N ALA A 174 2.36 -6.96 4.41
CA ALA A 174 2.43 -8.17 3.59
C ALA A 174 3.62 -8.16 2.62
N ALA A 175 3.99 -7.00 2.07
CA ALA A 175 5.18 -6.83 1.24
C ALA A 175 6.47 -7.02 2.05
N ILE A 176 6.54 -6.47 3.27
CA ILE A 176 7.69 -6.68 4.18
C ILE A 176 7.84 -8.17 4.54
N ALA A 177 6.72 -8.88 4.67
CA ALA A 177 6.69 -10.32 4.96
C ALA A 177 6.88 -11.22 3.72
N ASP A 178 7.18 -10.64 2.54
CA ASP A 178 7.36 -11.37 1.26
C ASP A 178 6.16 -12.24 0.87
N VAL A 179 4.94 -11.86 1.27
CA VAL A 179 3.69 -12.55 0.87
C VAL A 179 3.22 -12.05 -0.50
N LEU A 180 3.57 -10.81 -0.84
CA LEU A 180 3.20 -10.15 -2.09
C LEU A 180 4.31 -9.18 -2.53
N VAL A 181 4.21 -8.75 -3.78
CA VAL A 181 5.03 -7.67 -4.35
C VAL A 181 4.11 -6.51 -4.74
N ASP A 182 4.41 -5.32 -4.23
CA ASP A 182 3.74 -4.07 -4.59
C ASP A 182 4.55 -3.32 -5.66
N GLU A 183 4.06 -3.34 -6.90
CA GLU A 183 4.67 -2.67 -8.05
C GLU A 183 3.93 -1.36 -8.38
N GLN A 184 3.80 -0.47 -7.39
CA GLN A 184 3.28 0.91 -7.53
C GLN A 184 2.08 1.03 -8.49
N GLY A 185 0.95 0.46 -8.07
CA GLY A 185 -0.31 0.49 -8.82
C GLY A 185 -0.89 -0.90 -9.08
N THR A 186 -0.03 -1.91 -9.12
CA THR A 186 -0.43 -3.32 -9.17
C THR A 186 0.22 -4.14 -8.07
N ILE A 187 -0.47 -5.18 -7.61
CA ILE A 187 -0.01 -6.12 -6.59
C ILE A 187 0.00 -7.52 -7.21
N ARG A 188 1.05 -8.29 -6.96
CA ARG A 188 1.17 -9.68 -7.42
C ARG A 188 1.74 -10.59 -6.34
N LEU A 189 1.63 -11.89 -6.58
CA LEU A 189 2.34 -12.89 -5.79
C LEU A 189 3.83 -12.84 -6.15
N PRO A 190 4.75 -13.09 -5.20
CA PRO A 190 6.18 -13.12 -5.49
C PRO A 190 6.53 -14.18 -6.53
N SER A 191 5.82 -15.32 -6.48
CA SER A 191 5.97 -16.45 -7.41
C SER A 191 5.34 -16.23 -8.78
N PHE A 192 4.51 -15.19 -8.95
CA PHE A 192 3.88 -14.93 -10.24
C PHE A 192 4.84 -14.22 -11.18
N GLN A 193 4.97 -14.78 -12.38
CA GLN A 193 5.65 -14.17 -13.51
C GLN A 193 4.76 -14.31 -14.74
N ILE A 194 4.78 -13.29 -15.59
CA ILE A 194 4.12 -13.37 -16.89
C ILE A 194 4.88 -14.44 -17.70
N ALA A 195 4.14 -15.39 -18.26
CA ALA A 195 4.67 -16.41 -19.15
C ALA A 195 3.78 -16.51 -20.39
N LEU A 196 4.40 -16.47 -21.56
CA LEU A 196 3.70 -16.72 -22.81
C LEU A 196 3.52 -18.23 -22.97
N ASN A 197 2.36 -18.65 -23.48
CA ASN A 197 2.18 -20.04 -23.88
C ASN A 197 2.75 -20.27 -25.30
N ALA A 198 2.90 -21.53 -25.70
CA ALA A 198 3.50 -21.89 -26.99
C ALA A 198 2.83 -21.22 -28.21
N SER A 199 1.50 -21.02 -28.18
CA SER A 199 0.79 -20.34 -29.26
C SER A 199 1.10 -18.84 -29.31
N GLN A 200 1.22 -18.20 -28.15
CA GLN A 200 1.59 -16.80 -28.03
C GLN A 200 3.05 -16.59 -28.43
N GLU A 201 3.97 -17.45 -27.99
CA GLU A 201 5.38 -17.44 -28.39
C GLU A 201 5.53 -17.52 -29.91
N ALA A 202 4.83 -18.47 -30.55
CA ALA A 202 4.82 -18.61 -32.00
C ALA A 202 4.26 -17.37 -32.71
N ALA A 203 3.22 -16.74 -32.13
CA ALA A 203 2.62 -15.53 -32.68
C ALA A 203 3.53 -14.29 -32.57
N VAL A 204 4.26 -14.14 -31.46
CA VAL A 204 5.14 -12.96 -31.25
C VAL A 204 6.51 -13.10 -31.92
N ALA A 205 6.97 -14.33 -32.20
CA ALA A 205 8.31 -14.56 -32.75
C ALA A 205 8.61 -13.78 -34.06
N PRO A 206 7.70 -13.73 -35.07
CA PRO A 206 7.95 -12.93 -36.28
C PRO A 206 8.06 -11.44 -35.98
N PHE A 207 7.27 -10.93 -35.04
CA PHE A 207 7.32 -9.53 -34.62
C PHE A 207 8.64 -9.21 -33.93
N LEU A 208 9.08 -10.04 -32.97
CA LEU A 208 10.36 -9.85 -32.27
C LEU A 208 11.56 -9.93 -33.24
N ALA A 209 11.51 -10.84 -34.22
CA ALA A 209 12.53 -10.93 -35.27
C ALA A 209 12.56 -9.64 -36.13
N ALA A 210 11.40 -9.09 -36.47
CA ALA A 210 11.31 -7.83 -37.20
C ALA A 210 11.85 -6.65 -36.38
N VAL A 211 11.51 -6.58 -35.09
CA VAL A 211 12.04 -5.58 -34.15
C VAL A 211 13.57 -5.64 -34.06
N ALA A 212 14.15 -6.84 -34.02
CA ALA A 212 15.60 -7.02 -33.99
C ALA A 212 16.28 -6.64 -35.32
N SER A 213 15.68 -7.00 -36.46
CA SER A 213 16.26 -6.74 -37.79
C SER A 213 16.14 -5.27 -38.25
N GLN A 214 15.14 -4.54 -37.73
CA GLN A 214 14.84 -3.15 -38.11
C GLN A 214 14.75 -2.26 -36.85
N PRO A 215 15.86 -2.05 -36.12
CA PRO A 215 15.85 -1.49 -34.76
C PRO A 215 15.25 -0.08 -34.64
N PHE A 216 15.32 0.73 -35.72
CA PHE A 216 14.80 2.09 -35.73
C PHE A 216 13.59 2.28 -36.64
N SER A 217 13.08 1.23 -37.29
CA SER A 217 11.91 1.29 -38.16
C SER A 217 11.07 0.00 -38.12
N PRO A 218 10.83 -0.61 -36.95
CA PRO A 218 10.17 -1.91 -36.92
C PRO A 218 8.70 -1.79 -37.33
N PRO A 219 8.13 -2.78 -38.04
CA PRO A 219 6.71 -2.76 -38.38
C PRO A 219 5.84 -2.75 -37.12
N ALA A 220 4.65 -2.16 -37.22
CA ALA A 220 3.73 -2.05 -36.10
C ALA A 220 3.28 -3.43 -35.58
N PRO A 221 3.06 -3.60 -34.27
CA PRO A 221 2.59 -4.89 -33.71
C PRO A 221 1.29 -5.40 -34.36
N ALA A 222 0.39 -4.48 -34.71
CA ALA A 222 -0.88 -4.79 -35.38
C ALA A 222 -0.68 -5.48 -36.76
N THR A 223 0.44 -5.22 -37.45
CA THR A 223 0.77 -5.88 -38.73
C THR A 223 0.96 -7.39 -38.55
N PHE A 224 1.33 -7.83 -37.35
CA PHE A 224 1.49 -9.24 -36.98
C PHE A 224 0.25 -9.83 -36.29
N GLY A 225 -0.86 -9.07 -36.23
CA GLY A 225 -2.09 -9.50 -35.56
C GLY A 225 -1.97 -9.56 -34.03
N LEU A 226 -0.97 -8.90 -33.44
CA LEU A 226 -0.82 -8.86 -31.99
C LEU A 226 -1.84 -7.91 -31.36
N ASP A 227 -2.60 -8.41 -30.39
CA ASP A 227 -3.52 -7.59 -29.62
C ASP A 227 -2.78 -6.70 -28.59
N GLY A 228 -3.51 -5.74 -28.02
CA GLY A 228 -2.93 -4.80 -27.07
C GLY A 228 -2.43 -5.44 -25.77
N GLU A 229 -3.04 -6.53 -25.31
CA GLU A 229 -2.68 -7.19 -24.05
C GLU A 229 -1.36 -7.94 -24.19
N LEU A 230 -1.16 -8.63 -25.32
CA LEU A 230 0.07 -9.33 -25.64
C LEU A 230 1.24 -8.36 -25.85
N VAL A 231 1.02 -7.22 -26.51
CA VAL A 231 2.07 -6.20 -26.65
C VAL A 231 2.46 -5.60 -25.29
N VAL A 232 1.49 -5.37 -24.41
CA VAL A 232 1.74 -4.93 -23.03
C VAL A 232 2.50 -6.00 -22.23
N ALA A 233 2.18 -7.29 -22.42
CA ALA A 233 2.94 -8.38 -21.81
C ALA A 233 4.40 -8.41 -22.30
N LEU A 234 4.65 -8.22 -23.59
CA LEU A 234 6.02 -8.13 -24.14
C LEU A 234 6.80 -6.96 -23.55
N GLU A 235 6.14 -5.82 -23.32
CA GLU A 235 6.73 -4.66 -22.64
C GLU A 235 7.10 -4.99 -21.18
N HIS A 236 6.21 -5.66 -20.46
CA HIS A 236 6.48 -6.09 -19.07
C HIS A 236 7.56 -7.16 -18.95
N LEU A 237 7.68 -8.02 -19.95
CA LEU A 237 8.78 -8.99 -20.08
C LEU A 237 10.11 -8.35 -20.47
N GLY A 238 10.12 -7.05 -20.79
CA GLY A 238 11.32 -6.32 -21.23
C GLY A 238 11.79 -6.68 -22.64
N LEU A 239 10.97 -7.38 -23.43
CA LEU A 239 11.32 -7.78 -24.79
C LEU A 239 11.23 -6.61 -25.78
N VAL A 240 10.34 -5.66 -25.50
CA VAL A 240 10.19 -4.42 -26.28
C VAL A 240 9.89 -3.25 -25.34
N VAL A 241 10.10 -2.03 -25.83
CA VAL A 241 9.68 -0.79 -25.19
C VAL A 241 8.73 -0.05 -26.13
N ARG A 242 7.52 0.28 -25.64
CA ARG A 242 6.52 1.00 -26.43
C ARG A 242 6.81 2.50 -26.37
N VAL A 243 7.24 3.06 -27.49
CA VAL A 243 7.47 4.51 -27.62
C VAL A 243 6.19 5.25 -28.05
N SER A 244 5.26 4.56 -28.71
CA SER A 244 3.89 5.03 -28.98
C SER A 244 2.93 3.83 -29.14
N ALA A 245 1.65 4.08 -29.45
CA ALA A 245 0.68 3.00 -29.68
C ALA A 245 1.07 2.07 -30.85
N ASP A 246 1.70 2.63 -31.89
CA ASP A 246 2.04 1.90 -33.11
C ASP A 246 3.53 1.53 -33.22
N VAL A 247 4.36 1.97 -32.26
CA VAL A 247 5.81 1.81 -32.34
C VAL A 247 6.34 1.19 -31.05
N ALA A 248 6.93 0.00 -31.21
CA ALA A 248 7.62 -0.72 -30.16
C ALA A 248 9.02 -1.07 -30.66
N LEU A 249 10.04 -0.74 -29.87
CA LEU A 249 11.45 -0.95 -30.21
C LEU A 249 12.08 -1.97 -29.25
N ALA A 250 13.19 -2.58 -29.64
CA ALA A 250 14.02 -3.29 -28.67
C ALA A 250 14.61 -2.30 -27.66
N GLY A 251 14.75 -2.70 -26.39
CA GLY A 251 15.36 -1.85 -25.35
C GLY A 251 16.74 -1.33 -25.77
N ALA A 252 17.59 -2.21 -26.30
CA ALA A 252 18.92 -1.83 -26.79
C ALA A 252 18.89 -0.79 -27.92
N ALA A 253 17.92 -0.88 -28.83
CA ALA A 253 17.77 0.11 -29.91
C ALA A 253 17.37 1.47 -29.35
N LEU A 254 16.47 1.50 -28.37
CA LEU A 254 16.07 2.73 -27.70
C LEU A 254 17.22 3.36 -26.91
N ASP A 255 18.07 2.55 -26.26
CA ASP A 255 19.26 3.03 -25.55
C ASP A 255 20.27 3.67 -26.52
N ILE A 256 20.50 3.04 -27.68
CA ILE A 256 21.33 3.61 -28.75
C ILE A 256 20.72 4.93 -29.26
N ALA A 257 19.41 4.96 -29.50
CA ALA A 257 18.71 6.17 -29.93
C ALA A 257 18.88 7.31 -28.90
N ARG A 258 18.69 7.00 -27.62
CA ARG A 258 18.85 7.94 -26.51
C ARG A 258 20.28 8.48 -26.44
N ALA A 259 21.27 7.60 -26.44
CA ALA A 259 22.68 7.99 -26.34
C ALA A 259 23.11 8.85 -27.54
N GLY A 260 22.75 8.44 -28.76
CA GLY A 260 23.07 9.20 -29.97
C GLY A 260 22.37 10.56 -30.02
N THR A 261 21.13 10.65 -29.52
CA THR A 261 20.40 11.93 -29.39
C THR A 261 21.10 12.88 -28.44
N LEU A 262 21.46 12.40 -27.25
CA LEU A 262 22.16 13.20 -26.25
C LEU A 262 23.55 13.65 -26.74
N ALA A 263 24.29 12.77 -27.44
CA ALA A 263 25.58 13.13 -28.02
C ALA A 263 25.45 14.24 -29.08
N THR A 264 24.42 14.20 -29.92
CA THR A 264 24.15 15.28 -30.90
C THR A 264 23.82 16.59 -30.19
N ILE A 265 22.95 16.56 -29.17
CA ILE A 265 22.60 17.74 -28.37
C ILE A 265 23.84 18.30 -27.66
N ASP A 266 24.69 17.46 -27.08
CA ASP A 266 25.89 17.88 -26.37
C ASP A 266 26.92 18.53 -27.31
N ARG A 267 26.92 18.13 -28.60
CA ARG A 267 27.81 18.69 -29.64
C ARG A 267 27.25 19.95 -30.30
N GLU A 268 25.97 19.97 -30.61
CA GLU A 268 25.33 20.99 -31.48
C GLU A 268 24.40 21.93 -30.69
N GLY A 269 24.17 21.67 -29.40
CA GLY A 269 23.27 22.40 -28.51
C GLY A 269 21.82 21.91 -28.56
N SER A 270 21.39 21.38 -29.70
CA SER A 270 20.03 20.88 -29.91
C SER A 270 19.99 19.79 -30.99
N ILE A 271 18.82 19.16 -31.14
CA ILE A 271 18.54 18.23 -32.24
C ILE A 271 17.13 18.46 -32.80
N SER A 272 17.05 18.69 -34.10
CA SER A 272 15.79 18.74 -34.86
C SER A 272 15.28 17.33 -35.19
N LEU A 273 14.00 17.23 -35.53
CA LEU A 273 13.43 15.96 -36.01
C LEU A 273 14.14 15.44 -37.26
N SER A 274 14.52 16.31 -38.19
CA SER A 274 15.24 15.94 -39.42
C SER A 274 16.62 15.38 -39.12
N GLN A 275 17.39 16.02 -38.23
CA GLN A 275 18.70 15.53 -37.82
C GLN A 275 18.60 14.15 -37.19
N PHE A 276 17.64 13.94 -36.27
CA PHE A 276 17.41 12.61 -35.68
C PHE A 276 17.07 11.56 -36.75
N ARG A 277 16.14 11.91 -37.66
CA ARG A 277 15.71 11.02 -38.75
C ARG A 277 16.91 10.57 -39.60
N ASP A 278 17.75 11.52 -39.98
CA ASP A 278 18.89 11.28 -40.86
C ASP A 278 20.00 10.50 -40.12
N GLN A 279 20.22 10.82 -38.83
CA GLN A 279 21.18 10.12 -37.96
C GLN A 279 20.86 8.62 -37.81
N PHE A 280 19.60 8.27 -37.59
CA PHE A 280 19.17 6.88 -37.37
C PHE A 280 18.58 6.22 -38.62
N GLN A 281 18.69 6.87 -39.78
CA GLN A 281 18.17 6.40 -41.08
C GLN A 281 16.73 5.87 -40.98
N THR A 282 15.87 6.62 -40.32
CA THR A 282 14.50 6.20 -40.02
C THR A 282 13.48 7.08 -40.73
N SER A 283 12.19 6.76 -40.62
CA SER A 283 11.11 7.61 -41.11
C SER A 283 10.72 8.70 -40.10
N ARG A 284 10.04 9.75 -40.58
CA ARG A 284 9.50 10.82 -39.73
C ARG A 284 8.58 10.30 -38.62
N LYS A 285 7.80 9.25 -38.89
CA LYS A 285 6.89 8.61 -37.93
C LYS A 285 7.67 8.08 -36.71
N TYR A 286 8.71 7.30 -36.93
CA TYR A 286 9.50 6.70 -35.85
C TYR A 286 10.36 7.74 -35.12
N ALA A 287 10.99 8.66 -35.87
CA ALA A 287 11.74 9.77 -35.28
C ALA A 287 10.90 10.59 -34.30
N GLN A 288 9.69 10.96 -34.72
CA GLN A 288 8.76 11.68 -33.86
C GLN A 288 8.39 10.87 -32.61
N ALA A 289 8.03 9.60 -32.78
CA ALA A 289 7.61 8.75 -31.67
C ALA A 289 8.71 8.56 -30.61
N VAL A 290 9.96 8.34 -31.03
CA VAL A 290 11.09 8.19 -30.11
C VAL A 290 11.38 9.51 -29.40
N LEU A 291 11.44 10.63 -30.13
CA LEU A 291 11.72 11.93 -29.53
C LEU A 291 10.63 12.36 -28.53
N GLU A 292 9.35 12.12 -28.82
CA GLU A 292 8.25 12.35 -27.88
C GLU A 292 8.33 11.42 -26.66
N TYR A 293 8.76 10.16 -26.84
CA TYR A 293 9.02 9.26 -25.74
C TYR A 293 10.14 9.78 -24.83
N LEU A 294 11.26 10.26 -25.40
CA LEU A 294 12.36 10.86 -24.64
C LEU A 294 11.93 12.13 -23.90
N ASP A 295 11.03 12.93 -24.49
CA ASP A 295 10.44 14.10 -23.82
C ASP A 295 9.58 13.68 -22.61
N ARG A 296 8.73 12.65 -22.75
CA ARG A 296 7.91 12.10 -21.64
C ARG A 296 8.77 11.53 -20.52
N GLN A 297 9.90 10.90 -20.87
CA GLN A 297 10.88 10.39 -19.92
C GLN A 297 11.78 11.48 -19.32
N ARG A 298 11.54 12.77 -19.64
CA ARG A 298 12.36 13.90 -19.19
C ARG A 298 13.84 13.73 -19.51
N VAL A 299 14.14 13.15 -20.67
CA VAL A 299 15.51 13.07 -21.21
C VAL A 299 15.78 14.29 -22.08
N THR A 300 14.81 14.66 -22.90
CA THR A 300 14.85 15.85 -23.75
C THR A 300 13.70 16.79 -23.43
N ARG A 301 13.77 18.01 -23.94
CA ARG A 301 12.68 18.98 -23.91
C ARG A 301 12.57 19.66 -25.25
N ARG A 302 11.36 19.71 -25.81
CA ARG A 302 11.07 20.43 -27.05
C ARG A 302 11.02 21.95 -26.83
N ILE A 303 11.72 22.70 -27.66
CA ILE A 303 11.68 24.17 -27.77
C ILE A 303 11.55 24.51 -29.26
N GLY A 304 10.37 25.00 -29.67
CA GLY A 304 10.05 25.19 -31.08
C GLY A 304 10.11 23.87 -31.86
N ASP A 305 10.97 23.81 -32.88
CA ASP A 305 11.16 22.65 -33.74
C ASP A 305 12.34 21.76 -33.34
N GLU A 306 13.07 22.15 -32.29
CA GLU A 306 14.26 21.45 -31.81
C GLU A 306 14.04 20.89 -30.40
N ARG A 307 14.96 20.02 -29.99
CA ARG A 307 15.03 19.46 -28.65
C ARG A 307 16.38 19.72 -28.04
N ILE A 308 16.35 20.12 -26.77
CA ILE A 308 17.54 20.29 -25.94
C ILE A 308 17.54 19.25 -24.82
N ARG A 309 18.65 19.14 -24.10
CA ARG A 309 18.77 18.26 -22.93
C ARG A 309 17.79 18.74 -21.85
N PHE A 310 17.08 17.80 -21.22
CA PHE A 310 16.25 18.15 -20.07
C PHE A 310 17.15 18.46 -18.87
N ALA A 311 17.18 19.71 -18.44
CA ALA A 311 17.78 20.11 -17.17
C ALA A 311 16.69 20.11 -16.10
N ALA A 312 16.84 19.27 -15.06
CA ALA A 312 16.00 19.32 -13.88
C ALA A 312 16.41 20.52 -13.01
N ASN A 313 16.12 21.74 -13.45
CA ASN A 313 16.43 23.03 -12.81
C ASN A 313 17.74 23.08 -12.00
N SER A 314 18.80 23.60 -12.61
CA SER A 314 19.55 24.66 -11.94
C SER A 314 18.57 25.80 -11.63
N GLY A 315 18.54 26.24 -10.37
CA GLY A 315 17.70 27.35 -9.94
C GLY A 315 17.95 28.61 -10.76
N SER A 316 16.91 29.45 -10.82
CA SER A 316 16.91 30.92 -11.01
C SER A 316 18.23 31.61 -11.36
N ASP A 317 18.13 32.53 -12.34
CA ASP A 317 19.13 33.48 -12.87
C ASP A 317 20.00 32.96 -14.02
N ASP A 318 19.63 33.33 -15.26
CA ASP A 318 20.54 33.85 -16.30
C ASP A 318 19.88 33.91 -17.70
N LEU A 319 18.71 34.53 -17.81
CA LEU A 319 18.24 35.11 -19.08
C LEU A 319 17.63 36.50 -18.83
N LYS A 320 18.45 37.38 -18.25
CA LYS A 320 18.43 38.79 -18.60
C LYS A 320 19.80 39.14 -19.17
N GLU A 321 19.75 39.88 -20.26
CA GLU A 321 20.86 40.52 -20.95
C GLU A 321 21.67 39.64 -21.90
N ARG A 322 21.45 39.85 -23.20
CA ARG A 322 22.43 40.53 -24.06
C ARG A 322 21.75 40.99 -25.37
N PRO A 323 22.34 41.97 -26.05
CA PRO A 323 21.75 43.28 -26.36
C PRO A 323 20.86 43.32 -27.60
#